data_AF-C6EQC2-F1
#
_entry.id   AF-C6EQC2-F1
#
_cell.length_a   1.000
_cell.length_b   1.000
_cell.length_c   1.000
_cell.angle_alpha   90.00
_cell.angle_beta   90.00
_cell.angle_gamma   90.00
#
_symmetry.space_group_name_H-M   'P 1'
#
loop_
_entity.id
_entity.type
_entity.pdbx_description
1 polymer ?
#
loop_
_entity_poly.entity_id
_entity_poly.type
_entity_poly.pdbx_seq_one_letter_code
_entity_poly.pdbx_strand_id
1 'polypeptide(L)'
;AESAIEALKEYEPEIAKVVRKSHRGVQQIRASNLVPGDIVEVSVGDKVPADIRISTIHSTTLRIDQSILTGESVSVIKHTDPIPDPRAVNQDKKNVLFSGTNIAAGKCRGIVIGTGLHTN
;
A
#
# COMPACT_ATOMS: atom_id res chain seq x y z
N ALA A 1 13.32 2.56 -26.63
CA ALA A 1 11.98 2.51 -26.03
C ALA A 1 12.11 2.35 -24.51
N GLU A 2 12.75 3.31 -23.84
CA GLU A 2 13.06 3.23 -22.40
C GLU A 2 12.31 4.28 -21.56
N SER A 3 11.69 5.28 -22.20
CA SER A 3 11.08 6.42 -21.50
C SER A 3 9.75 6.12 -20.80
N ALA A 4 9.11 4.98 -21.07
CA ALA A 4 7.86 4.60 -20.38
C ALA A 4 8.11 4.09 -18.95
N ILE A 5 9.31 3.57 -18.66
CA ILE A 5 9.66 3.02 -17.35
C ILE A 5 10.06 4.12 -16.36
N GLU A 6 10.59 5.24 -16.86
CA GLU A 6 11.11 6.32 -16.02
C GLU A 6 9.99 7.17 -15.39
N ALA A 7 8.89 7.39 -16.10
CA ALA A 7 7.73 8.09 -15.55
C ALA A 7 7.03 7.31 -14.42
N LEU A 8 7.15 5.98 -14.40
CA LEU A 8 6.62 5.16 -13.29
C LEU A 8 7.44 5.33 -12.01
N LYS A 9 8.76 5.59 -12.13
CA LYS A 9 9.64 5.82 -10.96
C LYS A 9 9.32 7.11 -10.21
N GLU A 10 8.83 8.15 -10.88
CA GLU A 10 8.43 9.40 -10.22
C GLU A 10 7.22 9.25 -9.29
N TYR A 11 6.40 8.20 -9.49
CA TYR A 11 5.27 7.92 -8.61
C TYR A 11 5.63 7.01 -7.44
N GLU A 12 6.77 6.31 -7.47
CA GLU A 12 7.21 5.48 -6.35
C GLU A 12 7.60 6.38 -5.17
N PRO A 13 6.99 6.19 -3.98
CA PRO A 13 7.42 6.93 -2.81
C PRO A 13 8.89 6.64 -2.52
N GLU A 14 9.67 7.69 -2.28
CA GLU A 14 11.12 7.58 -2.09
C GLU A 14 11.47 6.79 -0.81
N ILE A 15 10.57 6.79 0.18
CA ILE A 15 10.79 6.20 1.51
C ILE A 15 9.55 5.40 1.93
N ALA A 16 9.78 4.19 2.43
CA ALA A 16 8.80 3.30 3.03
C ALA A 16 9.13 3.03 4.51
N LYS A 17 8.09 2.96 5.34
CA LYS A 17 8.18 2.66 6.76
C LYS A 17 7.97 1.15 6.97
N VAL A 18 9.03 0.42 7.33
CA VAL A 18 9.01 -1.03 7.60
C VAL A 18 9.18 -1.35 9.09
N VAL A 19 8.60 -2.46 9.53
CA VAL A 19 8.73 -3.02 10.87
C VAL A 19 9.37 -4.40 10.77
N ARG A 20 10.67 -4.49 11.02
CA ARG A 20 11.44 -5.75 10.97
C ARG A 20 11.77 -6.25 12.37
N LYS A 21 11.77 -7.57 12.58
CA LYS A 21 12.11 -8.20 13.87
C LYS A 21 13.50 -7.84 14.41
N SER A 22 14.45 -7.50 13.52
CA SER A 22 15.82 -7.16 13.89
C SER A 22 15.97 -5.83 14.63
N HIS A 23 14.94 -4.97 14.65
CA HIS A 23 15.00 -3.67 15.30
C HIS A 23 13.68 -3.33 15.98
N ARG A 24 13.72 -2.82 17.21
CA ARG A 24 12.52 -2.38 17.92
C ARG A 24 12.11 -1.00 17.40
N GLY A 25 11.25 -0.96 16.39
CA GLY A 25 10.67 0.29 15.88
C GLY A 25 10.31 0.25 14.41
N VAL A 26 9.78 1.37 13.93
CA VAL A 26 9.54 1.63 12.51
C VAL A 26 10.86 2.14 11.92
N GLN A 27 11.37 1.45 10.90
CA GLN A 27 12.53 1.87 10.13
C GLN A 27 12.08 2.50 8.81
N GLN A 28 12.77 3.53 8.39
CA GLN A 28 12.58 4.12 7.06
C GLN A 28 13.63 3.54 6.12
N ILE A 29 13.16 2.84 5.09
CA ILE A 29 13.99 2.29 4.02
C ILE A 29 13.53 2.87 2.68
N ARG A 30 14.38 2.82 1.65
CA ARG A 30 13.93 3.15 0.29
C ARG A 30 12.85 2.16 -0.15
N ALA A 31 11.80 2.64 -0.83
CA ALA A 31 10.76 1.74 -1.35
C ALA A 31 11.33 0.68 -2.30
N SER A 32 12.40 1.00 -3.04
CA SER A 32 13.13 0.05 -3.91
C SER A 32 13.75 -1.13 -3.15
N ASN A 33 13.92 -1.03 -1.83
CA ASN A 33 14.45 -2.10 -0.98
C ASN A 33 13.33 -2.94 -0.32
N LEU A 34 12.05 -2.63 -0.59
CA LEU A 34 10.94 -3.45 -0.10
C LEU A 34 10.89 -4.78 -0.81
N VAL A 35 10.63 -5.82 -0.04
CA VAL A 35 10.43 -7.17 -0.55
C VAL A 35 9.08 -7.73 -0.09
N PRO A 36 8.45 -8.62 -0.86
CA PRO A 36 7.28 -9.36 -0.41
C PRO A 36 7.56 -10.05 0.94
N GLY A 37 6.64 -9.90 1.89
CA GLY A 37 6.79 -10.40 3.26
C GLY A 37 7.27 -9.36 4.28
N ASP A 38 7.76 -8.19 3.85
CA ASP A 38 8.04 -7.10 4.79
C ASP A 38 6.73 -6.57 5.41
N ILE A 39 6.78 -6.26 6.70
CA ILE A 39 5.68 -5.57 7.39
C ILE A 39 5.92 -4.08 7.22
N VAL A 40 4.94 -3.37 6.71
CA VAL A 40 4.97 -1.92 6.51
C VAL A 40 3.91 -1.24 7.35
N GLU A 41 4.21 -0.02 7.78
CA GLU A 41 3.31 0.85 8.50
C GLU A 41 3.00 2.07 7.64
N VAL A 42 1.72 2.36 7.45
CA VAL A 42 1.28 3.53 6.68
C VAL A 42 0.31 4.36 7.51
N SER A 43 0.40 5.67 7.34
CA SER A 43 -0.39 6.67 8.05
C SER A 43 -0.95 7.72 7.09
N VAL A 44 -1.93 8.48 7.54
CA VAL A 44 -2.53 9.59 6.77
C VAL A 44 -1.47 10.47 6.11
N GLY A 45 -1.65 10.75 4.82
CA GLY A 45 -0.71 11.52 4.00
C GLY A 45 0.46 10.71 3.43
N ASP A 46 0.70 9.48 3.89
CA ASP A 46 1.69 8.61 3.26
C ASP A 46 1.17 8.09 1.91
N LYS A 47 2.08 7.99 0.94
CA LYS A 47 1.84 7.25 -0.30
C LYS A 47 2.21 5.79 -0.10
N VAL A 48 1.39 4.89 -0.63
CA VAL A 48 1.58 3.45 -0.54
C VAL A 48 2.73 3.01 -1.47
N PRO A 49 3.81 2.38 -0.94
CA PRO A 49 5.02 2.05 -1.71
C PRO A 49 4.95 0.77 -2.52
N ALA A 50 3.99 -0.10 -2.22
CA ALA A 50 3.88 -1.44 -2.77
C ALA A 50 2.46 -1.95 -2.54
N ASP A 51 2.10 -3.08 -3.15
CA ASP A 51 0.83 -3.71 -2.83
C ASP A 51 0.94 -4.39 -1.47
N ILE A 52 0.02 -4.04 -0.56
CA ILE A 52 0.09 -4.40 0.85
C ILE A 52 -1.24 -5.01 1.27
N ARG A 53 -1.20 -6.21 1.82
CA ARG A 53 -2.33 -6.81 2.53
C ARG A 53 -2.42 -6.24 3.93
N ILE A 54 -3.54 -5.60 4.26
CA ILE A 54 -3.78 -5.01 5.59
C ILE A 54 -3.84 -6.13 6.62
N SER A 55 -2.98 -6.05 7.63
CA SER A 55 -2.91 -7.01 8.73
C SER A 55 -3.59 -6.45 9.98
N THR A 56 -3.42 -5.17 10.28
CA THR A 56 -4.01 -4.54 11.46
C THR A 56 -4.28 -3.07 11.21
N ILE A 57 -5.45 -2.59 11.61
CA ILE A 57 -5.80 -1.17 11.56
C ILE A 57 -5.66 -0.62 12.97
N HIS A 58 -4.85 0.43 13.14
CA HIS A 58 -4.62 1.06 14.44
C HIS A 58 -5.57 2.23 14.71
N SER A 59 -6.25 2.72 13.67
CA SER A 59 -7.25 3.80 13.76
C SER A 59 -8.67 3.25 13.79
N THR A 60 -9.64 4.11 14.11
CA THR A 60 -11.07 3.76 14.08
C THR A 60 -11.53 3.36 12.67
N THR A 61 -11.03 4.07 11.65
CA THR A 61 -11.30 3.75 10.24
C THR A 61 -10.04 3.98 9.42
N LEU A 62 -9.89 3.21 8.34
CA LEU A 62 -8.85 3.39 7.34
C LEU A 62 -9.52 3.77 6.02
N ARG A 63 -9.11 4.90 5.45
CA ARG A 63 -9.58 5.41 4.16
C ARG A 63 -8.41 5.61 3.21
N ILE A 64 -8.59 5.14 1.98
CA ILE A 64 -7.59 5.24 0.92
C ILE A 64 -8.17 6.02 -0.24
N ASP A 65 -7.40 6.94 -0.78
CA ASP A 65 -7.69 7.55 -2.07
C ASP A 65 -7.14 6.66 -3.19
N GLN A 66 -8.06 6.05 -3.93
CA GLN A 66 -7.77 5.17 -5.06
C GLN A 66 -8.06 5.84 -6.41
N SER A 67 -8.14 7.17 -6.46
CA SER A 67 -8.40 7.94 -7.68
C SER A 67 -7.47 7.59 -8.84
N ILE A 68 -6.20 7.26 -8.56
CA ILE A 68 -5.24 6.83 -9.57
C ILE A 68 -5.57 5.48 -10.23
N LEU A 69 -6.33 4.61 -9.55
CA LEU A 69 -6.72 3.27 -10.04
C LEU A 69 -8.13 3.23 -10.60
N THR A 70 -9.08 3.91 -9.96
CA THR A 70 -10.51 3.86 -10.32
C THR A 70 -10.96 5.06 -11.13
N GLY A 71 -10.19 6.16 -11.12
CA GLY A 71 -10.61 7.46 -11.66
C GLY A 71 -11.62 8.20 -10.78
N GLU A 72 -12.00 7.62 -9.63
CA GLU A 72 -12.99 8.20 -8.72
C GLU A 72 -12.29 8.90 -7.55
N SER A 73 -12.56 10.19 -7.35
CA SER A 73 -11.99 10.98 -6.24
C SER A 73 -12.62 10.67 -4.86
N VAL A 74 -13.19 9.48 -4.68
CA VAL A 74 -13.88 9.08 -3.45
C VAL A 74 -12.99 8.15 -2.64
N SER A 75 -12.77 8.49 -1.38
CA SER A 75 -11.98 7.66 -0.48
C SER A 75 -12.72 6.36 -0.13
N VAL A 76 -12.06 5.21 -0.28
CA VAL A 76 -12.63 3.89 0.00
C VAL A 76 -12.24 3.43 1.40
N ILE A 77 -13.22 2.95 2.17
CA ILE A 77 -12.97 2.36 3.50
C ILE A 77 -12.41 0.96 3.34
N LYS A 78 -11.32 0.69 4.05
CA LYS A 78 -10.61 -0.60 4.03
C LYS A 78 -10.82 -1.40 5.33
N HIS A 79 -10.66 -2.72 5.26
CA HIS A 79 -10.92 -3.67 6.34
C HIS A 79 -9.80 -4.73 6.41
N THR A 80 -9.70 -5.46 7.52
CA THR A 80 -8.75 -6.58 7.64
C THR A 80 -9.30 -7.90 7.13
N ASP A 81 -10.62 -8.04 7.04
CA ASP A 81 -11.30 -9.30 6.74
C ASP A 81 -10.88 -9.89 5.38
N PRO A 82 -10.83 -11.23 5.28
CA PRO A 82 -10.57 -11.90 4.01
C PRO A 82 -11.70 -11.63 3.03
N ILE A 83 -11.36 -11.50 1.75
CA ILE A 83 -12.34 -11.40 0.69
C ILE A 83 -12.67 -12.82 0.26
N PRO A 84 -13.95 -13.23 0.30
CA PRO A 84 -14.34 -14.59 -0.02
C PRO A 84 -14.18 -14.92 -1.51
N ASP A 85 -14.24 -13.91 -2.38
CA ASP A 85 -14.08 -14.08 -3.83
C ASP A 85 -12.61 -13.94 -4.26
N PRO A 86 -11.97 -15.02 -4.76
CA PRO A 86 -10.59 -14.97 -5.28
C PRO A 86 -10.46 -14.20 -6.60
N ARG A 87 -11.57 -13.91 -7.30
CA ARG A 87 -11.61 -13.14 -8.55
C ARG A 87 -12.19 -11.73 -8.37
N ALA A 88 -12.29 -11.27 -7.12
CA ALA A 88 -12.75 -9.93 -6.80
C ALA A 88 -11.95 -8.87 -7.58
N VAL A 89 -12.68 -7.89 -8.12
CA VAL A 89 -12.08 -6.73 -8.79
C VAL A 89 -11.28 -5.88 -7.81
N ASN A 90 -10.36 -5.05 -8.30
CA ASN A 90 -9.47 -4.24 -7.45
C ASN A 90 -10.24 -3.29 -6.49
N GLN A 91 -11.46 -2.87 -6.87
CA GLN A 91 -12.36 -2.09 -6.01
C GLN A 91 -12.90 -2.90 -4.81
N ASP A 92 -13.20 -4.18 -5.02
CA ASP A 92 -13.69 -5.08 -3.96
C ASP A 92 -12.56 -5.56 -3.05
N LYS A 93 -11.30 -5.35 -3.45
CA LYS A 93 -10.11 -5.58 -2.64
C LYS A 93 -9.94 -4.56 -1.52
N LYS A 94 -10.94 -4.50 -0.63
CA LYS A 94 -10.98 -3.60 0.54
C LYS A 94 -9.96 -3.97 1.63
N ASN A 95 -9.27 -5.07 1.45
CA ASN A 95 -8.31 -5.59 2.41
C ASN A 95 -6.85 -5.48 1.90
N VAL A 96 -6.67 -4.92 0.70
CA VAL A 96 -5.39 -4.61 0.05
C VAL A 96 -5.28 -3.10 -0.16
N LEU A 97 -4.07 -2.60 0.04
CA LEU A 97 -3.60 -1.29 -0.37
C LEU A 97 -2.77 -1.47 -1.63
N PHE A 98 -2.92 -0.55 -2.57
CA PHE A 98 -2.27 -0.65 -3.87
C PHE A 98 -1.18 0.39 -3.99
N SER A 99 -0.07 0.03 -4.64
CA SER A 99 1.03 0.94 -4.89
C SER A 99 0.57 2.23 -5.59
N GLY A 100 1.12 3.37 -5.17
CA GLY A 100 0.77 4.69 -5.72
C GLY A 100 -0.51 5.32 -5.17
N THR A 101 -1.34 4.57 -4.42
CA THR A 101 -2.50 5.14 -3.71
C THR A 101 -2.07 5.94 -2.47
N ASN A 102 -2.90 6.87 -2.03
CA ASN A 102 -2.61 7.72 -0.87
C ASN A 102 -3.52 7.37 0.32
N ILE A 103 -2.98 7.40 1.54
CA ILE A 103 -3.79 7.23 2.75
C ILE A 103 -4.55 8.53 3.02
N ALA A 104 -5.86 8.52 2.79
CA ALA A 104 -6.73 9.66 3.05
C ALA A 104 -7.00 9.86 4.56
N ALA A 105 -7.16 8.77 5.31
CA ALA A 105 -7.33 8.85 6.76
C ALA A 105 -6.96 7.53 7.45
N GLY A 106 -6.44 7.64 8.67
CA GLY A 106 -6.14 6.52 9.55
C GLY A 106 -4.70 6.05 9.49
N LYS A 107 -4.44 4.94 10.19
CA LYS A 107 -3.14 4.31 10.35
C LYS A 107 -3.34 2.80 10.37
N CYS A 108 -2.50 2.08 9.64
CA CYS A 108 -2.52 0.63 9.63
C CYS A 108 -1.15 0.03 9.42
N ARG A 109 -1.07 -1.28 9.67
CA ARG A 109 0.05 -2.13 9.31
C ARG A 109 -0.43 -3.19 8.35
N GLY A 110 0.44 -3.55 7.43
CA GLY A 110 0.19 -4.61 6.49
C GLY A 110 1.47 -5.30 6.04
N ILE A 111 1.28 -6.39 5.32
CA ILE A 111 2.34 -7.23 4.79
C ILE A 111 2.42 -6.94 3.29
N VAL A 112 3.61 -6.67 2.80
CA VAL A 112 3.85 -6.48 1.37
C VAL A 112 3.59 -7.80 0.64
N ILE A 113 2.70 -7.76 -0.36
CA ILE A 113 2.36 -8.92 -1.20
C ILE A 113 2.96 -8.82 -2.61
N GLY A 114 3.23 -7.60 -3.10
CA GLY A 114 3.82 -7.38 -4.42
C GLY A 114 4.58 -6.06 -4.49
N THR A 115 5.74 -6.06 -5.18
CA THR A 115 6.60 -4.88 -5.38
C THR A 115 7.04 -4.77 -6.85
N GLY A 116 7.39 -3.56 -7.30
CA GLY A 116 7.96 -3.31 -8.63
C GLY A 116 7.07 -3.77 -9.79
N LEU A 117 7.62 -4.60 -10.69
CA LEU A 117 6.89 -5.15 -11.85
C LEU A 117 5.78 -6.15 -11.50
N HIS A 118 5.64 -6.51 -10.23
CA HIS A 118 4.65 -7.45 -9.72
C HIS A 118 3.52 -6.76 -8.92
N THR A 119 3.35 -5.44 -9.07
CA THR A 119 2.16 -4.73 -8.57
C THR A 119 0.97 -4.91 -9.53
N ASN A 120 -0.25 -4.97 -8.99
CA ASN A 120 -1.49 -5.39 -9.67
C ASN A 120 -2.67 -4.43 -9.51
#